data_AF-A0A2V8R7G1-F1
#
_entry.id   AF-A0A2V8R7G1-F1
#
_cell.length_a   1.000
_cell.length_b   1.000
_cell.length_c   1.000
_cell.angle_alpha   90.00
_cell.angle_beta   90.00
_cell.angle_gamma   90.00
#
_symmetry.space_group_name_H-M   'P 1'
#
loop_
_entity.id
_entity.type
_entity.pdbx_description
1 polymer ?
#
loop_
_entity_poly.entity_id
_entity_poly.type
_entity_poly.pdbx_seq_one_letter_code
_entity_poly.pdbx_strand_id
1 'polypeptide(L)'
;ERARLREEVAHVSPRLREMVERAEGSPPGRAYLLRKKIEALKDEEARAETRRVASEVESRLAKACDGAARLRVLKDEATEQGELAARFAFLVARRRFDEFRRAAERLAEEGAPRGFRFELTGPWPAYNFAREENTEGGKGEEGERGKG
;
A
#
# COMPACT_ATOMS: atom_id res chain seq x y z
N GLU A 1 8.29 -4.20 -10.30
CA GLU A 1 8.39 -5.62 -10.66
C GLU A 1 8.68 -6.45 -9.43
N ARG A 2 7.88 -7.48 -9.15
CA ARG A 2 7.99 -8.32 -7.95
C ARG A 2 9.35 -9.04 -7.83
N ALA A 3 9.94 -9.45 -8.95
CA ALA A 3 11.27 -10.09 -8.97
C ALA A 3 12.36 -9.14 -8.44
N ARG A 4 12.41 -7.91 -8.96
CA ARG A 4 13.33 -6.87 -8.51
C ARG A 4 13.21 -6.58 -7.01
N LEU A 5 11.98 -6.44 -6.51
CA LEU A 5 11.74 -6.22 -5.08
C LEU A 5 12.24 -7.41 -4.23
N ARG A 6 12.03 -8.66 -4.67
CA ARG A 6 12.54 -9.85 -3.96
C ARG A 6 14.07 -9.86 -3.92
N GLU A 7 14.74 -9.47 -4.99
CA GLU A 7 16.20 -9.39 -5.04
C GLU A 7 16.74 -8.27 -4.14
N GLU A 8 16.14 -7.08 -4.20
CA GLU A 8 16.50 -5.96 -3.33
C GLU A 8 16.35 -6.35 -1.85
N VAL A 9 15.19 -6.91 -1.49
CA VAL A 9 14.89 -7.38 -0.14
C VAL A 9 15.87 -8.46 0.33
N ALA A 10 16.24 -9.40 -0.54
CA ALA A 10 17.24 -10.41 -0.22
C ALA A 10 18.63 -9.79 0.01
N HIS A 11 18.97 -8.72 -0.71
CA HIS A 11 20.23 -8.02 -0.54
C HIS A 11 20.28 -7.23 0.78
N VAL A 12 19.19 -6.56 1.16
CA VAL A 12 19.16 -5.68 2.34
C VAL A 12 18.84 -6.42 3.64
N SER A 13 18.07 -7.51 3.61
CA SER A 13 17.66 -8.24 4.82
C SER A 13 18.82 -9.05 5.43
N PRO A 14 19.29 -8.72 6.64
CA PRO A 14 20.36 -9.47 7.31
C PRO A 14 19.96 -10.92 7.56
N ARG A 15 18.68 -11.16 7.87
CA ARG A 15 18.12 -12.49 8.13
C ARG A 15 18.19 -13.39 6.90
N LEU A 16 17.90 -12.84 5.71
CA LEU A 16 18.00 -13.60 4.46
C LEU A 16 19.45 -13.95 4.14
N ARG A 17 20.39 -13.01 4.32
CA ARG A 17 21.82 -13.27 4.13
C ARG A 17 22.34 -14.39 5.02
N GLU A 18 22.03 -14.34 6.31
CA GLU A 18 22.42 -15.38 7.27
C GLU A 18 21.84 -16.75 6.90
N MET A 19 20.59 -16.80 6.43
CA MET A 19 19.98 -18.07 6.00
C MET A 19 20.62 -18.64 4.73
N VAL A 20 21.00 -17.79 3.78
CA VAL A 20 21.71 -18.20 2.56
C VAL A 20 23.06 -18.81 2.90
N GLU A 21 23.86 -18.14 3.74
CA GLU A 21 25.16 -18.64 4.20
C GLU A 21 25.03 -20.00 4.92
N ARG A 22 24.03 -20.14 5.79
CA ARG A 22 23.72 -21.41 6.46
C ARG A 22 23.33 -22.52 5.47
N ALA A 23 22.69 -22.19 4.35
CA ALA A 23 22.31 -23.16 3.33
C ALA A 23 23.53 -23.65 2.54
N GLU A 24 24.47 -22.77 2.23
CA GLU A 24 25.72 -23.09 1.53
C GLU A 24 26.63 -24.01 2.34
N GLY A 25 26.69 -23.81 3.66
CA GLY A 25 27.44 -24.68 4.59
C GLY A 25 26.74 -25.99 5.00
N SER A 26 25.54 -26.29 4.46
CA SER A 26 24.73 -27.43 4.90
C SER A 26 24.81 -28.64 3.94
N PRO A 27 24.66 -29.88 4.44
CA PRO A 27 24.53 -31.07 3.58
C PRO A 27 23.34 -30.97 2.61
N PRO A 28 23.37 -31.66 1.44
CA PRO A 28 22.42 -31.45 0.34
C PRO A 28 20.93 -31.45 0.74
N GLY A 29 20.51 -32.39 1.58
CA GLY A 29 19.12 -32.48 2.06
C GLY A 29 18.70 -31.31 2.95
N ARG A 30 19.59 -30.87 3.85
CA ARG A 30 19.34 -29.70 4.72
C ARG A 30 19.40 -28.40 3.92
N ALA A 31 20.34 -28.29 2.99
CA ALA A 31 20.45 -27.15 2.09
C ALA A 31 19.18 -26.97 1.24
N TYR A 32 18.58 -28.06 0.76
CA TYR A 32 17.30 -28.00 0.04
C TYR A 32 16.16 -27.41 0.89
N LEU A 33 16.00 -27.90 2.13
CA LEU A 33 14.98 -27.37 3.05
C LEU A 33 15.23 -25.90 3.39
N LEU A 34 16.48 -25.49 3.58
CA LEU A 34 16.85 -24.11 3.84
C LEU A 34 16.54 -23.21 2.64
N ARG A 35 16.85 -23.65 1.40
CA ARG A 35 16.48 -22.93 0.17
C ARG A 35 14.97 -22.70 0.07
N LYS A 36 14.16 -23.72 0.37
CA LYS A 36 12.70 -23.57 0.38
C LYS A 36 12.22 -22.53 1.41
N LYS A 37 12.84 -22.49 2.59
CA LYS A 37 12.54 -21.49 3.62
C LYS A 37 12.99 -20.08 3.21
N ILE A 38 14.15 -19.96 2.56
CA ILE A 38 14.66 -18.68 2.03
C ILE A 38 13.67 -18.11 1.02
N GLU A 39 13.16 -18.91 0.08
CA GLU A 39 12.19 -18.44 -0.91
C GLU A 39 10.88 -17.95 -0.28
N ALA A 40 10.37 -18.67 0.72
CA ALA A 40 9.18 -18.24 1.48
C ALA A 40 9.44 -16.93 2.25
N LEU A 41 10.62 -16.79 2.85
CA LEU A 41 10.99 -15.59 3.60
C LEU A 41 11.18 -14.38 2.66
N LYS A 42 11.76 -14.56 1.47
CA LYS A 42 11.83 -13.50 0.44
C LYS A 42 10.44 -12.97 0.10
N ASP A 43 9.46 -13.86 -0.03
CA ASP A 43 8.08 -13.46 -0.32
C ASP A 43 7.42 -12.71 0.84
N GLU A 44 7.66 -13.14 2.07
CA GLU A 44 7.16 -12.47 3.27
C GLU A 44 7.74 -11.06 3.41
N GLU A 45 9.05 -10.92 3.29
CA GLU A 45 9.77 -9.66 3.40
C GLU A 45 9.38 -8.70 2.26
N ALA A 46 9.25 -9.20 1.02
CA ALA A 46 8.76 -8.38 -0.10
C ALA A 46 7.33 -7.86 0.16
N ARG A 47 6.44 -8.68 0.72
CA ARG A 47 5.08 -8.23 1.10
C ARG A 47 5.10 -7.21 2.23
N ALA A 48 5.98 -7.39 3.22
CA ALA A 48 6.15 -6.43 4.31
C ALA A 48 6.64 -5.08 3.79
N GLU A 49 7.63 -5.10 2.91
CA GLU A 49 8.18 -3.89 2.30
C GLU A 49 7.15 -3.16 1.42
N THR A 50 6.37 -3.89 0.62
CA THR A 50 5.25 -3.31 -0.13
C THR A 50 4.25 -2.60 0.76
N ARG A 51 3.86 -3.20 1.90
CA ARG A 51 2.95 -2.55 2.87
C ARG A 51 3.58 -1.31 3.48
N ARG A 52 4.87 -1.35 3.81
CA ARG A 52 5.62 -0.22 4.37
C ARG A 52 5.63 0.97 3.40
N VAL A 53 6.00 0.72 2.14
CA VAL A 53 6.03 1.74 1.08
C VAL A 53 4.64 2.31 0.81
N ALA A 54 3.61 1.46 0.73
CA ALA A 54 2.23 1.93 0.54
C ALA A 54 1.78 2.89 1.64
N SER A 55 2.06 2.57 2.91
CA SER A 55 1.74 3.44 4.05
C SER A 55 2.58 4.72 4.08
N GLU A 56 3.85 4.66 3.66
CA GLU A 56 4.71 5.84 3.53
C GLU A 56 4.17 6.82 2.48
N VAL A 57 3.79 6.30 1.31
CA VAL A 57 3.21 7.08 0.21
C VAL A 57 1.90 7.74 0.65
N GLU A 58 1.00 6.98 1.26
CA GLU A 58 -0.25 7.49 1.81
C GLU A 58 0.00 8.63 2.80
N SER A 59 0.92 8.45 3.76
CA SER A 59 1.25 9.47 4.76
C SER A 59 1.87 10.74 4.15
N ARG A 60 2.75 10.59 3.15
CA ARG A 60 3.42 11.73 2.51
C ARG A 60 2.44 12.52 1.62
N LEU A 61 1.59 11.83 0.86
CA LEU A 61 0.58 12.48 0.01
C LEU A 61 -0.59 13.06 0.80
N ALA A 62 -0.95 12.47 1.95
CA ALA A 62 -1.98 13.01 2.85
C ALA A 62 -1.70 14.45 3.31
N LYS A 63 -0.43 14.85 3.39
CA LYS A 63 -0.02 16.23 3.75
C LYS A 63 -0.33 17.25 2.65
N ALA A 64 -0.48 16.79 1.40
CA ALA A 64 -0.71 17.61 0.22
C ALA A 64 -2.18 17.62 -0.26
N CYS A 65 -3.10 16.99 0.49
CA CYS A 65 -4.51 16.87 0.15
C CYS A 65 -5.41 17.25 1.34
N ASP A 66 -6.71 17.40 1.08
CA ASP A 66 -7.73 17.71 2.08
C ASP A 66 -8.43 16.42 2.60
N GLY A 67 -8.29 15.30 1.89
CA GLY A 67 -8.78 14.00 2.32
C GLY A 67 -8.06 12.85 1.60
N ALA A 68 -7.89 11.72 2.29
CA ALA A 68 -7.24 10.52 1.74
C ALA A 68 -8.02 9.27 2.13
N ALA A 69 -8.14 8.32 1.21
CA ALA A 69 -8.79 7.04 1.45
C ALA A 69 -8.02 5.90 0.77
N ARG A 70 -7.79 4.81 1.50
CA ARG A 70 -7.28 3.55 0.94
C ARG A 70 -8.43 2.73 0.37
N LEU A 71 -8.37 2.42 -0.92
CA LEU A 71 -9.39 1.65 -1.62
C LEU A 71 -9.08 0.15 -1.54
N ARG A 72 -10.14 -0.67 -1.59
CA ARG A 72 -9.99 -2.14 -1.62
C ARG A 72 -9.30 -2.56 -2.91
N VAL A 73 -8.25 -3.37 -2.76
CA VAL A 73 -7.59 -4.09 -3.87
C VAL A 73 -8.00 -5.55 -3.79
N LEU A 74 -8.40 -6.13 -4.91
CA LEU A 74 -8.72 -7.56 -4.97
C LEU A 74 -7.44 -8.38 -5.14
N LYS A 75 -7.42 -9.59 -4.54
CA LYS A 75 -6.21 -10.44 -4.46
C LYS A 75 -5.60 -10.82 -5.80
N ASP A 76 -6.40 -10.80 -6.87
CA ASP A 76 -6.02 -11.22 -8.23
C ASP A 76 -6.04 -10.04 -9.22
N GLU A 77 -5.98 -8.81 -8.72
CA GLU A 77 -5.92 -7.61 -9.57
C GLU A 77 -4.49 -7.45 -10.14
N ALA A 78 -4.13 -8.38 -11.01
CA ALA A 78 -2.96 -8.29 -11.87
C ALA A 78 -3.26 -7.25 -12.95
N THR A 79 -2.47 -6.18 -12.96
CA THR A 79 -2.46 -5.22 -14.07
C THR A 79 -1.53 -5.73 -15.16
N GLU A 80 -1.67 -5.21 -16.39
CA GLU A 80 -0.71 -5.48 -17.47
C GLU A 80 0.73 -5.12 -17.07
N GLN A 81 0.90 -4.28 -16.05
CA GLN A 81 2.19 -3.79 -15.58
C GLN A 81 2.67 -4.43 -14.25
N GLY A 82 1.94 -5.42 -13.71
CA GLY A 82 2.30 -6.16 -12.50
C GLY A 82 1.18 -6.26 -11.45
N GLU A 83 1.52 -6.71 -10.24
CA GLU A 83 0.59 -6.86 -9.11
C GLU A 83 0.23 -5.49 -8.52
N LEU A 84 -1.07 -5.19 -8.40
CA LEU A 84 -1.53 -3.97 -7.73
C LEU A 84 -1.34 -4.10 -6.22
N ALA A 85 -0.43 -3.29 -5.66
CA ALA A 85 -0.11 -3.33 -4.23
C ALA A 85 -1.11 -2.57 -3.36
N ALA A 86 -1.54 -1.39 -3.82
CA ALA A 86 -2.43 -0.49 -3.11
C ALA A 86 -3.10 0.47 -4.10
N ARG A 87 -4.32 0.89 -3.79
CA ARG A 87 -5.05 1.92 -4.51
C ARG A 87 -5.51 2.97 -3.51
N PHE A 88 -5.32 4.24 -3.86
CA PHE A 88 -5.66 5.37 -3.00
C PHE A 88 -6.52 6.37 -3.76
N ALA A 89 -7.40 7.05 -3.04
CA ALA A 89 -8.12 8.22 -3.51
C ALA A 89 -7.69 9.43 -2.66
N PHE A 90 -7.44 10.56 -3.30
CA PHE A 90 -7.06 11.81 -2.64
C PHE A 90 -7.99 12.94 -3.09
N LEU A 91 -8.55 13.67 -2.13
CA LEU A 91 -9.31 14.89 -2.35
C LEU A 91 -8.34 16.07 -2.29
N VAL A 92 -8.07 16.70 -3.44
CA VAL A 92 -7.05 17.75 -3.55
C VAL A 92 -7.69 19.05 -3.98
N ALA A 93 -7.56 20.11 -3.19
CA ALA A 93 -7.92 21.46 -3.62
C ALA A 93 -7.26 21.79 -4.98
N ARG A 94 -8.06 22.30 -5.94
CA ARG A 94 -7.61 22.55 -7.31
C ARG A 94 -6.35 23.42 -7.39
N ARG A 95 -6.21 24.41 -6.49
CA ARG A 95 -5.02 25.28 -6.38
C ARG A 95 -3.74 24.55 -5.92
N ARG A 96 -3.86 23.39 -5.27
CA ARG A 96 -2.76 22.57 -4.74
C ARG A 96 -2.46 21.35 -5.62
N PHE A 97 -3.22 21.13 -6.69
CA PHE A 97 -3.06 19.93 -7.53
C PHE A 97 -1.65 19.78 -8.10
N ASP A 98 -1.03 20.88 -8.55
CA ASP A 98 0.35 20.83 -9.06
C ASP A 98 1.39 20.50 -7.98
N GLU A 99 1.18 20.95 -6.74
CA GLU A 99 2.02 20.59 -5.60
C GLU A 99 1.89 19.09 -5.28
N PHE A 100 0.66 18.60 -5.23
CA PHE A 100 0.34 17.19 -5.02
C PHE A 100 0.94 16.30 -6.11
N ARG A 101 0.76 16.67 -7.39
CA ARG A 101 1.30 15.93 -8.54
C ARG A 101 2.82 15.83 -8.45
N ARG A 102 3.53 16.93 -8.18
CA ARG A 102 4.99 16.91 -7.99
C ARG A 102 5.41 16.04 -6.81
N ALA A 103 4.63 15.98 -5.74
CA ALA A 103 4.92 15.09 -4.61
C ALA A 103 4.77 13.61 -5.02
N ALA A 104 3.73 13.27 -5.78
CA ALA A 104 3.53 11.93 -6.31
C ALA A 104 4.63 11.52 -7.31
N GLU A 105 5.05 12.43 -8.20
CA GLU A 105 6.14 12.21 -9.15
C GLU A 105 7.46 11.91 -8.42
N ARG A 106 7.83 12.70 -7.40
CA ARG A 106 9.03 12.43 -6.59
C ARG A 106 8.99 11.05 -5.91
N LEU A 107 7.84 10.67 -5.33
CA LEU A 107 7.69 9.35 -4.73
C LEU A 107 7.81 8.23 -5.77
N ALA A 108 7.34 8.47 -7.00
CA ALA A 108 7.48 7.53 -8.09
C ALA A 108 8.95 7.34 -8.50
N GLU A 109 9.71 8.43 -8.59
CA GLU A 109 11.15 8.39 -8.86
C GLU A 109 11.93 7.70 -7.73
N GLU A 110 11.63 8.00 -6.47
CA GLU A 110 12.24 7.34 -5.29
C GLU A 110 11.94 5.83 -5.26
N GLY A 111 10.74 5.42 -5.67
CA GLY A 111 10.30 4.02 -5.65
C GLY A 111 10.70 3.18 -6.87
N ALA A 112 10.95 3.80 -8.02
CA ALA A 112 11.24 3.09 -9.26
C ALA A 112 12.48 2.17 -9.20
N PRO A 113 13.64 2.59 -8.65
CA PRO A 113 14.80 1.72 -8.47
C PRO A 113 14.49 0.48 -7.62
N ARG A 114 13.48 0.61 -6.75
CA ARG A 114 13.05 -0.38 -5.76
C ARG A 114 11.96 -1.32 -6.27
N GLY A 115 11.65 -1.20 -7.57
CA GLY A 115 10.64 -2.03 -8.23
C GLY A 115 9.19 -1.58 -8.00
N PHE A 116 8.95 -0.39 -7.44
CA PHE A 116 7.60 0.18 -7.36
C PHE A 116 7.26 0.98 -8.61
N ARG A 117 6.00 0.95 -9.01
CA ARG A 117 5.43 1.78 -10.07
C ARG A 117 4.22 2.50 -9.49
N PHE A 118 4.08 3.75 -9.85
CA PHE A 118 2.97 4.60 -9.43
C PHE A 118 2.22 5.06 -10.67
N GLU A 119 0.91 5.07 -10.57
CA GLU A 119 0.03 5.62 -11.59
C GLU A 119 -0.89 6.63 -10.92
N LEU A 120 -0.86 7.86 -11.43
CA LEU A 120 -1.76 8.92 -11.01
C LEU A 120 -2.80 9.12 -12.11
N THR A 121 -4.07 8.90 -11.79
CA THR A 121 -5.19 9.10 -12.72
C THR A 121 -6.13 10.19 -12.24
N GLY A 122 -6.82 10.85 -13.17
CA GLY A 122 -7.78 11.93 -12.90
C GLY A 122 -7.33 13.29 -13.45
N PRO A 123 -7.95 14.40 -12.98
CA PRO A 123 -8.89 14.48 -11.86
C PRO A 123 -10.27 13.85 -12.19
N TRP A 124 -10.87 13.17 -11.21
CA TRP A 124 -12.20 12.56 -11.28
C TRP A 124 -13.17 13.27 -10.31
N PRO A 125 -14.50 13.17 -10.50
CA PRO A 125 -15.45 13.66 -9.50
C PRO A 125 -15.24 13.00 -8.13
N ALA A 126 -15.49 13.73 -7.05
CA ALA A 126 -15.16 13.34 -5.67
C ALA A 126 -16.10 12.27 -5.07
N TYR A 127 -16.55 11.29 -5.87
CA TYR A 127 -17.49 10.24 -5.42
C TYR A 127 -16.98 9.45 -4.22
N ASN A 128 -15.66 9.25 -4.10
CA ASN A 128 -15.04 8.56 -2.96
C ASN A 128 -15.20 9.32 -1.62
N PHE A 129 -15.54 10.61 -1.66
CA PHE A 129 -15.65 11.48 -0.49
C PHE A 129 -17.08 11.96 -0.23
N ALA A 130 -18.03 11.62 -1.11
CA ALA A 130 -19.43 12.06 -1.03
C ALA A 130 -20.29 11.24 -0.05
N ARG A 131 -19.70 10.42 0.84
CA ARG A 131 -20.43 9.49 1.72
C ARG A 131 -20.41 9.81 3.22
N GLU A 132 -19.86 10.95 3.64
CA GLU A 132 -19.77 11.35 5.06
C GLU A 132 -20.75 12.46 5.48
N GLU A 133 -21.88 12.62 4.80
CA GLU A 133 -22.99 13.45 5.29
C GLU A 133 -24.26 12.60 5.43
N ASN A 134 -24.32 11.76 6.48
CA ASN A 134 -25.61 11.42 7.09
C ASN A 134 -25.44 10.80 8.49
N THR A 135 -25.04 11.60 9.48
CA THR A 135 -25.38 11.27 10.87
C THR A 135 -25.51 12.56 11.69
N GLU A 136 -26.66 13.23 11.57
CA GLU A 136 -27.18 14.07 12.65
C GLU A 136 -28.69 14.36 12.45
N GLY A 137 -29.50 14.05 13.47
CA GLY A 137 -30.92 14.42 13.62
C GLY A 137 -31.87 13.21 13.74
N GLY A 138 -32.41 12.84 14.90
CA GLY A 138 -32.47 13.57 16.15
C GLY A 138 -32.86 12.72 17.36
N LYS A 139 -32.40 13.21 18.50
CA LYS A 139 -32.92 12.92 19.84
C LYS A 139 -34.29 13.60 19.95
N GLY A 140 -35.31 12.83 20.33
CA GLY A 140 -36.61 13.34 20.75
C GLY A 140 -37.13 12.43 21.85
N GLU A 141 -36.80 12.76 23.10
CA GLU A 141 -37.56 12.34 24.28
C GLU A 141 -38.73 13.30 24.49
N GLU A 142 -39.72 12.83 25.27
CA GLU A 142 -40.99 13.47 25.69
C GLU A 142 -42.15 13.39 24.66
N GLY A 143 -43.38 13.01 25.02
CA GLY A 143 -43.99 12.95 26.34
C GLY A 143 -45.29 12.14 26.36
N GLU A 144 -45.62 11.78 27.59
CA GLU A 144 -46.82 11.16 28.12
C GLU A 144 -48.14 11.88 27.75
N ARG A 145 -49.18 11.08 27.40
CA ARG A 145 -50.66 11.30 27.46
C ARG A 145 -51.31 10.27 26.52
N GLY A 146 -52.30 9.45 26.83
CA GLY A 146 -53.26 9.32 27.92
C GLY A 146 -54.52 8.65 27.33
N LYS A 147 -55.08 7.66 28.04
CA LYS A 147 -56.47 7.11 28.00
C LYS A 147 -57.18 6.87 26.65
N GLY A 148 -57.66 5.64 26.50
CA GLY A 148 -58.72 5.20 25.58
C GLY A 148 -58.94 3.71 25.73
#